data_AF-A0A7Y2T6V0-F1
#
_entry.id   AF-A0A7Y2T6V0-F1
#
_cell.length_a   1.000
_cell.length_b   1.000
_cell.length_c   1.000
_cell.angle_alpha   90.00
_cell.angle_beta   90.00
_cell.angle_gamma   90.00
#
_symmetry.space_group_name_H-M   'P 1'
#
loop_
_entity.id
_entity.type
_entity.pdbx_description
1 polymer ?
#
loop_
_entity_poly.entity_id
_entity_poly.type
_entity_poly.pdbx_seq_one_letter_code
_entity_poly.pdbx_strand_id
1 'polypeptide(L)'
;MLKIVFFSLAALVLFPSCGWLRTQPQPVELNRNVRLAGRVYQVDQSAGYVLIRRYGPWRVSEGDVVETRGGERTSSLLPTGERLGEHVAADIRSGEVEVGDGVYIRRVFISEDEKRSGKREKSEQASNGADAR
;
A
#
# COMPACT_ATOMS: atom_id res chain seq x y z
N MET A 1 42.09 22.63 -56.85
CA MET A 1 41.30 21.44 -56.47
C MET A 1 41.33 21.12 -54.96
N LEU A 2 42.21 21.75 -54.17
CA LEU A 2 42.37 21.51 -52.72
C LEU A 2 41.32 22.20 -51.80
N LYS A 3 40.52 23.14 -52.34
CA LYS A 3 39.57 23.95 -51.55
C LYS A 3 38.21 23.28 -51.31
N ILE A 4 37.85 22.26 -52.10
CA ILE A 4 36.53 21.60 -52.01
C ILE A 4 36.52 20.53 -50.91
N VAL A 5 37.67 19.91 -50.61
CA VAL A 5 37.80 18.89 -49.56
C VAL A 5 37.68 19.51 -48.16
N PHE A 6 38.12 20.75 -47.97
CA PHE A 6 38.04 21.44 -46.67
C PHE A 6 36.61 21.80 -46.25
N PHE A 7 35.70 22.00 -47.21
CA PHE A 7 34.30 22.32 -46.91
C PHE A 7 33.46 21.09 -46.51
N SER A 8 33.89 19.89 -46.90
CA SER A 8 33.19 18.64 -46.57
C SER A 8 33.53 18.09 -45.18
N LEU A 9 34.63 18.54 -44.57
CA LEU A 9 35.03 18.12 -43.21
C LEU A 9 34.37 18.96 -42.10
N ALA A 10 33.94 20.18 -42.41
CA ALA A 10 33.30 21.08 -41.45
C ALA A 10 31.81 20.77 -41.20
N ALA A 11 31.17 19.95 -42.05
CA ALA A 11 29.75 19.63 -41.95
C ALA A 11 29.41 18.49 -40.97
N LEU A 12 30.40 17.80 -40.39
CA LEU A 12 30.18 16.63 -39.55
C LEU A 12 30.05 16.92 -38.03
N VAL A 13 30.13 18.19 -37.61
CA VAL A 13 30.21 18.57 -36.18
C VAL A 13 28.86 19.07 -35.60
N LEU A 14 27.77 19.06 -36.38
CA LEU A 14 26.47 19.60 -35.97
C LEU A 14 25.40 18.51 -35.79
N PHE A 15 25.73 17.40 -35.12
CA PHE A 15 24.71 16.58 -34.48
C PHE A 15 24.49 17.12 -33.07
N PRO A 16 23.41 17.89 -32.81
CA PRO A 16 23.03 18.19 -31.44
C PRO A 16 22.67 16.86 -30.80
N SER A 17 23.51 16.42 -29.88
CA SER A 17 23.19 15.36 -28.93
C SER A 17 21.84 15.72 -28.27
N CYS A 18 20.77 15.06 -28.71
CA CYS A 18 19.48 15.04 -28.00
C CYS A 18 19.64 14.22 -26.71
N GLY A 19 20.46 14.69 -25.78
CA GLY A 19 20.66 14.10 -24.46
C GLY A 19 20.31 15.05 -23.31
N TRP A 20 19.88 16.28 -23.60
CA TRP A 20 19.80 17.36 -22.60
C TRP A 20 18.43 17.51 -21.90
N LEU A 21 17.44 16.69 -22.23
CA LEU A 21 16.18 16.66 -21.49
C LEU A 21 16.10 15.41 -20.61
N ARG A 22 17.02 15.30 -19.66
CA ARG A 22 16.82 14.41 -18.50
C ARG A 22 15.88 15.12 -17.54
N THR A 23 14.58 14.92 -17.72
CA THR A 23 13.63 15.10 -16.62
C THR A 23 14.15 14.24 -15.47
N GLN A 24 14.71 14.88 -14.44
CA GLN A 24 15.03 14.22 -13.18
C GLN A 24 13.74 13.51 -12.74
N PRO A 25 13.72 12.18 -12.59
CA PRO A 25 12.54 11.51 -12.05
C PRO A 25 12.29 12.13 -10.69
N GLN A 26 11.13 12.79 -10.53
CA GLN A 26 10.75 13.30 -9.23
C GLN A 26 10.82 12.14 -8.24
N PRO A 27 11.43 12.31 -7.06
CA PRO A 27 11.48 11.26 -6.06
C PRO A 27 10.03 10.90 -5.72
N VAL A 28 9.58 9.74 -6.20
CA VAL A 28 8.27 9.20 -5.82
C VAL A 28 8.37 8.93 -4.33
N GLU A 29 7.64 9.71 -3.55
CA GLU A 29 7.57 9.52 -2.11
C GLU A 29 7.01 8.12 -1.86
N LEU A 30 7.89 7.18 -1.51
CA LEU A 30 7.47 5.82 -1.19
C LEU A 30 6.55 5.91 0.02
N ASN A 31 5.27 5.60 -0.16
CA ASN A 31 4.35 5.44 0.96
C ASN A 31 4.78 4.22 1.78
N ARG A 32 5.68 4.44 2.74
CA ARG A 32 6.26 3.40 3.61
C ARG A 32 5.21 2.71 4.48
N ASN A 33 3.98 3.23 4.51
CA ASN A 33 2.92 2.74 5.37
C ASN A 33 2.10 1.66 4.68
N VAL A 34 2.24 1.46 3.36
CA VAL A 34 1.52 0.44 2.60
C VAL A 34 2.51 -0.58 2.04
N ARG A 35 2.23 -1.86 2.24
CA ARG A 35 3.07 -2.96 1.72
C ARG A 35 2.22 -4.03 1.05
N LEU A 36 2.62 -4.42 -0.17
CA LEU A 36 2.10 -5.63 -0.82
C LEU A 36 2.58 -6.87 -0.05
N ALA A 37 1.65 -7.55 0.61
CA ALA A 37 1.93 -8.65 1.53
C ALA A 37 1.67 -10.03 0.92
N GLY A 38 0.85 -10.11 -0.14
CA GLY A 38 0.51 -11.36 -0.79
C GLY A 38 -0.48 -11.17 -1.94
N ARG A 39 -1.14 -12.27 -2.30
CA ARG A 39 -2.20 -12.32 -3.31
C ARG A 39 -3.30 -13.27 -2.85
N VAL A 40 -4.54 -12.96 -3.20
CA VAL A 40 -5.67 -13.87 -2.98
C VAL A 40 -5.44 -15.14 -3.81
N TYR A 41 -5.38 -16.28 -3.12
CA TYR A 41 -5.22 -17.60 -3.72
C TYR A 41 -6.57 -18.28 -3.94
N GLN A 42 -7.45 -18.18 -2.95
CA GLN A 42 -8.78 -18.77 -3.00
C GLN A 42 -9.77 -17.84 -2.30
N VAL A 43 -11.01 -17.83 -2.80
CA VAL A 43 -12.14 -17.11 -2.21
C VAL A 43 -13.26 -18.12 -1.98
N ASP A 44 -13.82 -18.13 -0.79
CA ASP A 44 -15.10 -18.78 -0.49
C ASP A 44 -16.09 -17.70 -0.10
N GLN A 45 -16.89 -17.24 -1.07
CA GLN A 45 -17.86 -16.17 -0.82
C GLN A 45 -19.00 -16.61 0.08
N SER A 46 -19.39 -17.88 0.03
CA SER A 46 -20.50 -18.38 0.86
C SER A 46 -20.12 -18.44 2.33
N ALA A 47 -18.87 -18.84 2.62
CA ALA A 47 -18.34 -18.87 3.97
C ALA A 47 -17.74 -17.52 4.41
N GLY A 48 -17.54 -16.59 3.48
CA GLY A 48 -17.09 -15.23 3.77
C GLY A 48 -15.60 -15.11 4.09
N TYR A 49 -14.75 -16.01 3.58
CA TYR A 49 -13.31 -15.99 3.84
C TYR A 49 -12.47 -16.13 2.57
N VAL A 50 -11.19 -15.78 2.70
CA VAL A 50 -10.18 -15.92 1.66
C VAL A 50 -8.93 -16.61 2.19
N LEU A 51 -8.26 -17.35 1.32
CA LEU A 51 -6.89 -17.79 1.53
C LEU A 51 -5.95 -16.88 0.75
N ILE A 52 -4.95 -16.36 1.45
CA ILE A 52 -3.97 -15.42 0.91
C ILE A 52 -2.63 -16.14 0.85
N ARG A 53 -2.04 -16.23 -0.35
CA ARG A 53 -0.65 -16.65 -0.51
C ARG A 53 0.26 -15.47 -0.18
N ARG A 54 1.02 -15.58 0.92
CA ARG A 54 1.91 -14.50 1.37
C ARG A 54 3.23 -14.50 0.60
N TYR A 55 3.73 -13.31 0.27
CA TYR A 55 5.04 -13.16 -0.40
C TYR A 55 6.23 -13.16 0.57
N GLY A 56 5.97 -13.16 1.88
CA GLY A 56 7.02 -13.12 2.88
C GLY A 56 6.49 -13.16 4.31
N PRO A 57 7.16 -12.48 5.26
CA PRO A 57 6.67 -12.38 6.63
C PRO A 57 5.30 -11.71 6.69
N TRP A 58 4.33 -12.46 7.23
CA TRP A 58 3.01 -11.96 7.57
C TRP A 58 3.02 -11.44 9.01
N ARG A 59 2.89 -10.12 9.15
CA ARG A 59 2.80 -9.40 10.42
C ARG A 59 1.74 -8.32 10.22
N VAL A 60 0.67 -8.41 10.99
CA VAL A 60 -0.43 -7.45 11.05
C VAL A 60 -0.53 -7.07 12.52
N SER A 61 -0.23 -5.83 12.83
CA SER A 61 -0.34 -5.27 14.18
C SER A 61 -1.76 -4.79 14.45
N GLU A 62 -2.08 -4.56 15.72
CA GLU A 62 -3.33 -3.88 16.08
C GLU A 62 -3.40 -2.50 15.40
N GLY A 63 -4.53 -2.20 14.75
CA GLY A 63 -4.73 -0.99 13.96
C GLY A 63 -4.23 -1.05 12.52
N ASP A 64 -3.52 -2.11 12.12
CA ASP A 64 -3.19 -2.30 10.70
C ASP A 64 -4.46 -2.65 9.90
N VAL A 65 -4.57 -2.07 8.71
CA VAL A 65 -5.66 -2.36 7.77
C VAL A 65 -5.13 -3.34 6.72
N VAL A 66 -5.87 -4.43 6.52
CA VAL A 66 -5.59 -5.38 5.44
C VAL A 66 -6.66 -5.21 4.36
N GLU A 67 -6.23 -4.95 3.14
CA GLU A 67 -7.13 -4.70 2.02
C GLU A 67 -6.69 -5.44 0.76
N THR A 68 -7.64 -5.86 -0.07
CA THR A 68 -7.35 -6.35 -1.42
C THR A 68 -7.48 -5.21 -2.43
N ARG A 69 -6.73 -5.29 -3.53
CA ARG A 69 -6.85 -4.41 -4.69
C ARG A 69 -6.77 -5.23 -5.97
N GLY A 70 -7.77 -5.06 -6.85
CA GLY A 70 -7.83 -5.74 -8.14
C GLY A 70 -8.72 -4.99 -9.13
N GLY A 71 -8.14 -4.57 -10.26
CA GLY A 71 -8.80 -3.63 -11.16
C GLY A 71 -9.18 -2.34 -10.42
N GLU A 72 -10.45 -1.96 -10.50
CA GLU A 72 -11.04 -0.81 -9.79
C GLU A 72 -11.63 -1.17 -8.42
N ARG A 73 -11.46 -2.41 -7.95
CA ARG A 73 -12.08 -2.90 -6.71
C ARG A 73 -11.12 -2.85 -5.53
N THR A 74 -11.67 -2.55 -4.37
CA THR A 74 -10.98 -2.61 -3.08
C THR A 74 -11.89 -3.24 -2.05
N SER A 75 -11.33 -4.11 -1.21
CA SER A 75 -12.08 -4.84 -0.18
C SER A 75 -11.31 -4.88 1.12
N SER A 76 -12.04 -4.91 2.23
CA SER A 76 -11.47 -4.96 3.58
C SER A 76 -11.45 -6.38 4.10
N LEU A 77 -10.32 -6.80 4.67
CA LEU A 77 -10.12 -8.13 5.22
C LEU A 77 -9.79 -8.08 6.71
N LEU A 78 -10.25 -9.08 7.45
CA LEU A 78 -9.83 -9.33 8.83
C LEU A 78 -9.00 -10.62 8.90
N PRO A 79 -7.69 -10.55 9.15
CA PRO A 79 -6.87 -11.74 9.34
C PRO A 79 -7.33 -12.54 10.56
N THR A 80 -7.51 -13.86 10.40
CA THR A 80 -7.95 -14.74 11.51
C THR A 80 -6.79 -15.17 12.40
N GLY A 81 -5.56 -15.08 11.90
CA GLY A 81 -4.36 -15.59 12.56
C GLY A 81 -4.00 -17.03 12.16
N GLU A 82 -4.89 -17.73 11.45
CA GLU A 82 -4.64 -19.09 10.96
C GLU A 82 -3.67 -19.11 9.78
N ARG A 83 -2.81 -20.13 9.75
CA ARG A 83 -1.72 -20.24 8.77
C ARG A 83 -1.51 -21.69 8.36
N LEU A 84 -1.31 -21.91 7.06
CA LEU A 84 -0.95 -23.20 6.50
C LEU A 84 0.13 -23.02 5.43
N GLY A 85 1.38 -23.27 5.82
CA GLY A 85 2.55 -23.07 4.94
C GLY A 85 2.71 -21.63 4.47
N GLU A 86 2.51 -21.41 3.17
CA GLU A 86 2.53 -20.09 2.54
C GLU A 86 1.17 -19.37 2.54
N HIS A 87 0.12 -20.01 3.06
CA HIS A 87 -1.23 -19.45 3.12
C HIS A 87 -1.55 -18.90 4.50
N VAL A 88 -2.34 -17.83 4.51
CA VAL A 88 -2.98 -17.27 5.71
C VAL A 88 -4.46 -17.05 5.42
N ALA A 89 -5.31 -17.23 6.42
CA ALA A 89 -6.74 -17.00 6.28
C ALA A 89 -7.13 -15.59 6.74
N ALA A 90 -8.15 -15.04 6.08
CA ALA A 90 -8.78 -13.78 6.47
C ALA A 90 -10.27 -13.79 6.11
N ASP A 91 -11.08 -13.19 6.96
CA ASP A 91 -12.51 -12.98 6.71
C ASP A 91 -12.71 -11.75 5.81
N ILE A 92 -13.70 -11.82 4.94
CA ILE A 92 -14.14 -10.69 4.11
C ILE A 92 -15.03 -9.80 4.97
N ARG A 93 -14.57 -8.57 5.27
CA ARG A 93 -15.36 -7.60 6.05
C ARG A 93 -16.29 -6.79 5.15
N SER A 94 -15.81 -6.40 3.98
CA SER A 94 -16.58 -5.63 3.01
C SER A 94 -15.92 -5.66 1.64
N GLY A 95 -16.72 -5.37 0.61
CA GLY A 95 -16.27 -5.32 -0.78
C GLY A 95 -16.28 -6.70 -1.46
N GLU A 96 -15.94 -6.69 -2.74
CA GLU A 96 -15.84 -7.89 -3.58
C GLU A 96 -14.37 -8.32 -3.70
N VAL A 97 -14.11 -9.61 -3.49
CA VAL A 97 -12.76 -10.17 -3.58
C VAL A 97 -12.71 -11.24 -4.66
N GLU A 98 -11.67 -11.20 -5.48
CA GLU A 98 -11.39 -12.22 -6.48
C GLU A 98 -10.03 -12.87 -6.31
N VAL A 99 -9.92 -14.10 -6.83
CA VAL A 99 -8.65 -14.79 -6.96
C VAL A 99 -7.72 -13.97 -7.83
N GLY A 100 -6.52 -13.74 -7.34
CA GLY A 100 -5.53 -12.93 -8.03
C GLY A 100 -5.41 -11.50 -7.53
N ASP A 101 -6.34 -10.98 -6.72
CA ASP A 101 -6.24 -9.64 -6.16
C ASP A 101 -4.98 -9.50 -5.29
N GLY A 102 -4.32 -8.33 -5.38
CA GLY A 102 -3.17 -8.02 -4.55
C GLY A 102 -3.59 -7.70 -3.13
N VAL A 103 -2.92 -8.26 -2.12
CA VAL A 103 -3.24 -8.00 -0.71
C VAL A 103 -2.22 -7.06 -0.11
N TYR A 104 -2.71 -5.94 0.43
CA TYR A 104 -1.91 -4.88 1.02
C TYR A 104 -2.16 -4.78 2.51
N ILE A 105 -1.09 -4.54 3.27
CA ILE A 105 -1.16 -4.18 4.68
C ILE A 105 -0.78 -2.70 4.79
N ARG A 106 -1.69 -1.90 5.32
CA ARG A 106 -1.49 -0.48 5.60
C ARG A 106 -1.39 -0.26 7.11
N ARG A 107 -0.28 0.33 7.56
CA ARG A 107 -0.14 0.78 8.95
C ARG A 107 -0.88 2.08 9.16
N VAL A 108 -1.76 2.11 10.15
CA VAL A 108 -2.40 3.33 10.62
C VAL A 108 -1.67 3.79 11.88
N PHE A 109 -0.92 4.88 11.78
CA PHE A 109 -0.36 5.52 12.96
C PHE A 109 -1.44 6.39 13.58
N ILE A 110 -1.95 5.99 14.74
CA ILE A 110 -2.76 6.89 15.58
C ILE A 110 -1.79 7.95 16.10
N SER A 111 -1.99 9.22 15.70
CA SER A 111 -1.20 10.33 16.23
C SER A 111 -1.42 10.44 17.74
N GLU A 112 -0.38 10.84 18.49
CA GLU A 112 -0.45 10.93 19.95
C GLU A 112 -1.55 11.90 20.45
N ASP A 113 -1.98 12.82 19.59
CA ASP A 113 -3.04 13.79 19.84
C ASP A 113 -4.42 13.13 20.02
N GLU A 114 -4.71 12.07 19.26
CA GLU A 114 -5.98 11.33 19.33
C GLU A 114 -6.06 10.49 20.61
N LYS A 115 -4.92 9.95 21.07
CA LYS A 115 -4.81 9.22 22.35
C LYS A 115 -5.06 10.12 23.56
N ARG A 116 -4.73 11.42 23.48
CA ARG A 116 -4.96 12.40 24.55
C ARG A 116 -6.43 12.84 24.63
N SER A 117 -7.12 12.93 23.49
CA SER A 117 -8.55 13.27 23.42
C SER A 117 -9.43 12.18 24.05
N GLY A 118 -9.25 10.90 23.66
CA GLY A 118 -10.06 9.80 24.22
C GLY A 118 -9.83 9.54 25.71
N LYS A 119 -8.65 9.92 26.25
CA LYS A 119 -8.36 9.82 27.69
C LYS A 119 -9.08 10.91 28.52
N ARG A 120 -9.30 12.10 27.94
CA ARG A 120 -10.01 13.21 28.61
C ARG A 120 -11.52 12.95 28.70
N GLU A 121 -12.13 12.47 27.62
CA GLU A 121 -13.57 12.14 27.61
C GLU A 121 -13.93 11.03 28.61
N LYS A 122 -13.07 10.01 28.74
CA LYS A 122 -13.27 8.93 29.72
C LYS A 122 -13.13 9.40 31.17
N SER A 123 -12.31 10.42 31.44
CA SER A 123 -12.20 11.02 32.78
C SER A 123 -13.37 11.95 33.13
N GLU A 124 -13.95 12.66 32.16
CA GLU A 124 -15.12 13.53 32.37
C GLU A 124 -16.43 12.74 32.56
N GLN A 125 -16.59 11.60 31.89
CA GLN A 125 -17.74 10.71 32.13
C GLN A 125 -17.66 9.98 33.48
N ALA A 126 -16.45 9.69 33.98
CA ALA A 126 -16.25 9.08 35.29
C ALA A 126 -16.49 10.07 36.45
N SER A 127 -16.23 11.36 36.26
CA SER A 127 -16.54 12.39 37.27
C SER A 127 -18.04 12.71 37.32
N ASN A 128 -18.71 12.82 36.17
CA ASN A 128 -20.13 13.20 36.12
C ASN A 128 -21.08 12.07 36.57
N GLY A 129 -20.61 10.83 36.62
CA GLY A 129 -21.38 9.69 37.17
C GLY A 129 -21.27 9.52 38.68
N ALA A 130 -20.36 10.24 39.36
CA ALA A 130 -20.14 10.13 40.80
C ALA A 130 -20.99 11.12 41.62
N ASP A 131 -21.49 12.21 41.01
CA ASP A 131 -22.30 13.23 41.68
C ASP A 131 -23.83 12.99 41.59
N ALA A 132 -24.27 11.87 41.01
CA ALA A 132 -25.69 11.55 40.81
C ALA A 132 -26.25 10.47 41.77
N ARG A 133 -25.66 10.29 42.97
CA ARG A 133 -26.18 9.40 44.02
C ARG A 133 -26.24 10.05 45.38
#